data_AF-A0A6P1V5V5-F1
#
_entry.id   AF-A0A6P1V5V5-F1
#
_cell.length_a   1.000
_cell.length_b   1.000
_cell.length_c   1.000
_cell.angle_alpha   90.00
_cell.angle_beta   90.00
_cell.angle_gamma   90.00
#
_symmetry.space_group_name_H-M   'P 1'
#
loop_
_entity.id
_entity.type
_entity.pdbx_description
1 polymer ?
#
loop_
_entity_poly.entity_id
_entity_poly.type
_entity_poly.pdbx_seq_one_letter_code
_entity_poly.pdbx_strand_id
1 'polypeptide(L)'
;MTDYNENEEKGFTRALTVRNVPLDVDIEITEQAKVAGKSKSDFLREFLTATFGDLIGNFMRSNGLVALMDRDVAKMMNARLSDYWFDAAQTLAENRTWCRLLGIHKEEDLQRIMRDGVPLLEIRARQLADVTHIPNGSSLAFALFAEAARRDLNTLTKVHQELFFLQKEDDFLDMVDQIREAQRLPRTERPVF
;
A
#
# COMPACT_ATOMS: atom_id res chain seq x y z
N MET A 1 -25.01 -34.70 7.43
CA MET A 1 -24.14 -34.11 8.46
C MET A 1 -22.72 -34.29 7.97
N THR A 2 -22.22 -33.27 7.30
CA THR A 2 -20.84 -33.20 6.80
C THR A 2 -20.09 -32.35 7.81
N ASP A 3 -19.11 -32.96 8.45
CA ASP A 3 -18.17 -32.30 9.35
C ASP A 3 -17.44 -31.19 8.58
N TYR A 4 -17.74 -29.94 8.93
CA TYR A 4 -16.95 -28.80 8.52
C TYR A 4 -15.65 -28.85 9.31
N ASN A 5 -14.54 -29.13 8.61
CA ASN A 5 -13.19 -29.03 9.15
C ASN A 5 -12.89 -27.56 9.45
N GLU A 6 -12.93 -27.17 10.72
CA GLU A 6 -12.55 -25.84 11.25
C GLU A 6 -11.03 -25.54 11.15
N ASN A 7 -10.34 -26.02 10.11
CA ASN A 7 -8.88 -25.92 10.00
C ASN A 7 -8.37 -25.20 8.74
N GLU A 8 -9.20 -24.45 8.01
CA GLU A 8 -8.75 -23.72 6.80
C GLU A 8 -8.24 -22.29 7.06
N GLU A 9 -8.25 -21.77 8.29
CA GLU A 9 -7.83 -20.38 8.57
C GLU A 9 -6.36 -20.19 8.99
N LYS A 10 -5.51 -21.23 8.98
CA LYS A 10 -4.06 -21.04 9.22
C LYS A 10 -3.32 -20.90 7.90
N GLY A 11 -3.02 -19.66 7.53
CA GLY A 11 -2.17 -19.31 6.39
C GLY A 11 -0.95 -20.22 6.28
N PHE A 12 -0.71 -20.76 5.08
CA PHE A 12 0.35 -21.72 4.79
C PHE A 12 1.74 -21.14 5.12
N THR A 13 2.26 -21.43 6.30
CA THR A 13 3.65 -21.11 6.65
C THR A 13 4.57 -22.24 6.14
N ARG A 14 5.66 -21.86 5.47
CA ARG A 14 6.69 -22.80 5.00
C ARG A 14 7.97 -22.60 5.78
N ALA A 15 8.59 -23.69 6.22
CA ALA A 15 9.92 -23.64 6.81
C ALA A 15 10.97 -23.33 5.73
N LEU A 16 11.77 -22.29 5.93
CA LEU A 16 12.88 -21.91 5.06
C LEU A 16 14.21 -22.25 5.75
N THR A 17 15.10 -22.96 5.05
CA THR A 17 16.49 -23.17 5.49
C THR A 17 17.42 -22.46 4.52
N VAL A 18 18.11 -21.43 4.99
CA VAL A 18 19.16 -20.74 4.22
C VAL A 18 20.49 -21.39 4.57
N ARG A 19 21.20 -21.93 3.57
CA ARG A 19 22.50 -22.61 3.76
C ARG A 19 23.64 -21.72 3.29
N ASN A 20 24.83 -21.95 3.85
CA ASN A 20 26.07 -21.29 3.48
C ASN A 20 26.06 -19.76 3.67
N VAL A 21 25.42 -19.27 4.74
CA VAL A 21 25.52 -17.87 5.14
C VAL A 21 26.96 -17.60 5.64
N PRO A 22 27.66 -16.57 5.12
CA PRO A 22 28.97 -16.19 5.61
C PRO A 22 28.96 -15.90 7.13
N LEU A 23 30.04 -16.27 7.84
CA LEU A 23 30.11 -16.16 9.30
C LEU A 23 29.98 -14.72 9.80
N ASP A 24 30.60 -13.77 9.09
CA ASP A 24 30.52 -12.34 9.35
C ASP A 24 29.08 -11.83 9.24
N VAL A 25 28.36 -12.24 8.20
CA VAL A 25 26.93 -11.91 8.03
C VAL A 25 26.08 -12.53 9.14
N ASP A 26 26.36 -13.78 9.53
CA ASP A 26 25.64 -14.48 10.59
C ASP A 26 25.80 -13.79 11.96
N ILE A 27 27.01 -13.30 12.26
CA ILE A 27 27.31 -12.51 13.47
C ILE A 27 26.51 -11.21 13.43
N GLU A 28 26.56 -10.48 12.32
CA GLU A 28 25.90 -9.19 12.17
C GLU A 28 24.37 -9.30 12.31
N ILE A 29 23.74 -10.33 11.73
CA ILE A 29 22.30 -10.61 11.92
C ILE A 29 21.99 -10.81 13.41
N THR A 30 22.87 -11.48 14.15
CA THR A 30 22.66 -11.74 15.59
C THR A 30 22.71 -10.45 16.40
N GLU A 31 23.67 -9.57 16.12
CA GLU A 31 23.78 -8.28 16.80
C GLU A 31 22.59 -7.37 16.47
N GLN A 32 22.16 -7.31 15.19
CA GLN A 32 20.98 -6.53 14.81
C GLN A 32 19.70 -7.06 15.46
N ALA A 33 19.51 -8.38 15.52
CA ALA A 33 18.38 -8.98 16.22
C ALA A 33 18.37 -8.62 17.71
N LYS A 34 19.54 -8.64 18.36
CA LYS A 34 19.71 -8.25 19.76
C LYS A 34 19.40 -6.78 20.00
N VAL A 35 19.89 -5.88 19.15
CA VAL A 35 19.57 -4.44 19.19
C VAL A 35 18.06 -4.21 19.04
N ALA A 36 17.40 -4.97 18.17
CA ALA A 36 15.95 -4.92 17.99
C ALA A 36 15.15 -5.59 19.14
N GLY A 37 15.82 -6.26 20.09
CA GLY A 37 15.17 -6.99 21.18
C GLY A 37 14.43 -8.26 20.73
N LYS A 38 14.86 -8.89 19.63
CA LYS A 38 14.18 -10.03 18.99
C LYS A 38 15.08 -11.26 18.92
N SER A 39 14.47 -12.45 18.79
CA SER A 39 15.23 -13.65 18.44
C SER A 39 15.76 -13.53 17.02
N LYS A 40 16.89 -14.19 16.72
CA LYS A 40 17.48 -14.20 15.37
C LYS A 40 16.50 -14.69 14.31
N SER A 41 15.71 -15.72 14.65
CA SER A 41 14.70 -16.30 13.76
C SER A 41 13.54 -15.34 13.52
N ASP A 42 13.04 -14.67 14.56
CA ASP A 42 11.97 -13.68 14.42
C ASP A 42 12.43 -12.47 13.62
N PHE A 43 13.65 -11.98 13.88
CA PHE A 43 14.26 -10.89 13.13
C PHE A 43 14.39 -11.24 11.64
N LEU A 44 14.92 -12.42 11.32
CA LEU A 44 15.03 -12.89 9.93
C LEU A 44 13.65 -13.09 9.28
N ARG A 45 12.69 -13.69 10.00
CA ARG A 45 11.33 -13.87 9.47
C ARG A 45 10.69 -12.53 9.16
N GLU A 46 10.75 -11.57 10.07
CA GLU A 46 10.23 -10.23 9.84
C GLU A 46 10.98 -9.53 8.70
N PHE A 47 12.30 -9.63 8.64
CA PHE A 47 13.10 -9.10 7.55
C PHE A 47 12.69 -9.70 6.20
N LEU A 48 12.53 -11.02 6.12
CA LEU A 48 12.10 -11.70 4.91
C LEU A 48 10.68 -11.31 4.52
N THR A 49 9.76 -11.21 5.49
CA THR A 49 8.39 -10.74 5.24
C THR A 49 8.38 -9.28 4.79
N ALA A 50 9.20 -8.41 5.36
CA ALA A 50 9.31 -7.02 4.95
C ALA A 50 9.98 -6.86 3.57
N THR A 51 10.97 -7.70 3.27
CA THR A 51 11.77 -7.62 2.04
C THR A 51 11.08 -8.31 0.85
N PHE A 52 10.45 -9.45 1.10
CA PHE A 52 9.88 -10.31 0.07
C PHE A 52 8.37 -10.42 0.13
N GLY A 53 7.73 -10.07 1.25
CA GLY A 53 6.28 -10.03 1.36
C GLY A 53 5.70 -8.83 0.62
N ASP A 54 4.45 -8.98 0.19
CA ASP A 54 3.65 -7.89 -0.33
C ASP A 54 2.79 -7.32 0.80
N LEU A 55 3.34 -6.38 1.56
CA LEU A 55 2.65 -5.81 2.71
C LEU A 55 1.30 -5.20 2.30
N ILE A 56 1.29 -4.42 1.21
CA ILE A 56 0.08 -3.77 0.69
C ILE A 56 -0.88 -4.79 0.10
N GLY A 57 -0.41 -5.67 -0.78
CA GLY A 57 -1.28 -6.67 -1.42
C GLY A 57 -1.87 -7.69 -0.44
N ASN A 58 -1.13 -8.05 0.61
CA ASN A 58 -1.67 -8.88 1.68
C ASN A 58 -2.74 -8.14 2.49
N PHE A 59 -2.48 -6.88 2.86
CA PHE A 59 -3.44 -6.07 3.57
C PHE A 59 -4.71 -5.80 2.75
N MET A 60 -4.60 -5.55 1.44
CA MET A 60 -5.74 -5.43 0.54
C MET A 60 -6.64 -6.67 0.59
N ARG A 61 -6.03 -7.86 0.57
CA ARG A 61 -6.74 -9.15 0.53
C ARG A 61 -7.40 -9.56 1.83
N SER A 62 -6.81 -9.20 2.97
CA SER A 62 -7.27 -9.67 4.28
C SER A 62 -8.07 -8.64 5.07
N ASN A 63 -8.00 -7.34 4.74
CA ASN A 63 -8.59 -6.29 5.55
C ASN A 63 -10.08 -6.03 5.22
N GLY A 64 -10.95 -6.27 6.20
CA GLY A 64 -12.40 -6.07 6.03
C GLY A 64 -12.84 -4.63 5.77
N LEU A 65 -12.09 -3.62 6.25
CA LEU A 65 -12.40 -2.21 5.95
C LEU A 65 -12.13 -1.88 4.48
N VAL A 66 -11.05 -2.41 3.91
CA VAL A 66 -10.73 -2.24 2.47
C VAL A 66 -11.86 -2.84 1.63
N ALA A 67 -12.26 -4.07 1.91
CA ALA A 67 -13.35 -4.74 1.19
C ALA A 67 -14.70 -3.98 1.29
N LEU A 68 -14.99 -3.38 2.45
CA LEU A 68 -16.17 -2.54 2.62
C LEU A 68 -16.09 -1.27 1.78
N MET A 69 -14.95 -0.57 1.83
CA MET A 69 -14.75 0.70 1.14
C MET A 69 -14.64 0.53 -0.39
N ASP A 70 -14.13 -0.58 -0.89
CA ASP A 70 -14.13 -0.87 -2.33
C ASP A 70 -15.56 -0.88 -2.90
N ARG A 71 -16.51 -1.46 -2.15
CA ARG A 71 -17.93 -1.47 -2.55
C ARG A 71 -18.53 -0.08 -2.55
N ASP A 72 -18.17 0.75 -1.58
CA ASP A 72 -18.69 2.11 -1.48
C ASP A 72 -18.08 3.03 -2.55
N VAL A 73 -16.78 2.89 -2.81
CA VAL A 73 -16.10 3.58 -3.92
C VAL A 73 -16.71 3.19 -5.27
N ALA A 74 -16.98 1.89 -5.50
CA ALA A 74 -17.65 1.44 -6.72
C ALA A 74 -19.01 2.13 -6.92
N LYS A 75 -19.80 2.27 -5.85
CA LYS A 75 -21.07 3.02 -5.89
C LYS A 75 -20.86 4.51 -6.17
N MET A 76 -19.90 5.16 -5.50
CA MET A 76 -19.58 6.58 -5.70
C MET A 76 -19.20 6.88 -7.16
N MET A 77 -18.50 5.95 -7.80
CA MET A 77 -18.05 6.06 -9.19
C MET A 77 -19.10 5.60 -10.22
N ASN A 78 -20.23 5.03 -9.78
CA ASN A 78 -21.14 4.28 -10.64
C ASN A 78 -20.40 3.22 -11.49
N ALA A 79 -19.39 2.59 -10.89
CA ALA A 79 -18.53 1.60 -11.50
C ALA A 79 -18.87 0.19 -10.99
N ARG A 80 -18.46 -0.83 -11.74
CA ARG A 80 -18.54 -2.22 -11.28
C ARG A 80 -17.28 -2.58 -10.51
N LEU A 81 -17.45 -3.17 -9.32
CA LEU A 81 -16.35 -3.85 -8.64
C LEU A 81 -16.09 -5.18 -9.35
N SER A 82 -14.88 -5.38 -9.87
CA SER A 82 -14.52 -6.60 -10.59
C SER A 82 -14.16 -7.73 -9.64
N ASP A 83 -14.26 -8.97 -10.14
CA ASP A 83 -13.89 -10.17 -9.37
C ASP A 83 -12.36 -10.38 -9.27
N TYR A 84 -11.56 -9.66 -10.05
CA TYR A 84 -10.10 -9.69 -9.94
C TYR A 84 -9.56 -8.68 -8.92
N TRP A 85 -8.46 -9.05 -8.28
CA TRP A 85 -7.64 -8.19 -7.44
C TRP A 85 -6.71 -7.35 -8.31
N PHE A 86 -6.20 -6.23 -7.79
CA PHE A 86 -5.11 -5.47 -8.40
C PHE A 86 -3.81 -6.31 -8.44
N ASP A 87 -3.79 -7.33 -9.30
CA ASP A 87 -2.79 -8.40 -9.29
C ASP A 87 -2.24 -8.55 -10.71
N ALA A 88 -1.28 -7.69 -11.03
CA ALA A 88 -0.30 -7.95 -12.08
C ALA A 88 1.05 -8.04 -11.37
N ALA A 89 1.98 -8.88 -11.81
CA ALA A 89 3.32 -8.96 -11.18
C ALA A 89 4.06 -7.58 -11.10
N GLN A 90 3.60 -6.60 -11.88
CA GLN A 90 3.98 -5.19 -11.83
C GLN A 90 3.54 -4.46 -10.53
N THR A 91 2.44 -4.88 -9.90
CA THR A 91 1.89 -4.27 -8.67
C THR A 91 2.72 -4.54 -7.43
N LEU A 92 3.49 -5.65 -7.37
CA LEU A 92 4.44 -5.85 -6.25
C LEU A 92 5.55 -4.78 -6.26
N ALA A 93 6.04 -4.41 -7.43
CA ALA A 93 7.05 -3.35 -7.56
C ALA A 93 6.48 -1.98 -7.19
N GLU A 94 5.24 -1.71 -7.60
CA GLU A 94 4.50 -0.49 -7.24
C GLU A 94 4.20 -0.43 -5.74
N ASN A 95 3.75 -1.54 -5.14
CA ASN A 95 3.50 -1.65 -3.70
C ASN A 95 4.77 -1.39 -2.88
N ARG A 96 5.92 -1.92 -3.33
CA ARG A 96 7.21 -1.62 -2.69
C ARG A 96 7.59 -0.15 -2.84
N THR A 97 7.30 0.44 -3.99
CA THR A 97 7.53 1.86 -4.25
C THR A 97 6.67 2.72 -3.34
N TRP A 98 5.39 2.40 -3.17
CA TRP A 98 4.53 3.02 -2.16
C TRP A 98 5.11 2.91 -0.76
N CYS A 99 5.53 1.71 -0.34
CA CYS A 99 6.11 1.51 0.98
C CYS A 99 7.36 2.35 1.20
N ARG A 100 8.26 2.41 0.21
CA ARG A 100 9.49 3.20 0.29
C ARG A 100 9.21 4.70 0.31
N LEU A 101 8.37 5.21 -0.58
CA LEU A 101 8.10 6.64 -0.72
C LEU A 101 7.29 7.20 0.46
N LEU A 102 6.41 6.40 1.05
CA LEU A 102 5.54 6.83 2.16
C LEU A 102 6.05 6.41 3.55
N GLY A 103 7.10 5.59 3.61
CA GLY A 103 7.65 5.07 4.87
C GLY A 103 6.71 4.08 5.56
N ILE A 104 6.12 3.15 4.79
CA ILE A 104 5.20 2.13 5.30
C ILE A 104 6.02 0.88 5.61
N HIS A 105 5.98 0.43 6.86
CA HIS A 105 6.83 -0.68 7.31
C HIS A 105 6.04 -1.86 7.88
N LYS A 106 4.76 -1.66 8.23
CA LYS A 106 3.91 -2.65 8.90
C LYS A 106 2.43 -2.39 8.65
N GLU A 107 1.58 -3.36 8.97
CA GLU A 107 0.14 -3.29 8.72
C GLU A 107 -0.55 -2.16 9.49
N GLU A 108 -0.06 -1.78 10.67
CA GLU A 108 -0.65 -0.68 11.45
C GLU A 108 -0.51 0.67 10.73
N ASP A 109 0.54 0.85 9.92
CA ASP A 109 0.69 2.04 9.08
C ASP A 109 -0.39 2.06 8.00
N LEU A 110 -0.65 0.93 7.34
CA LEU A 110 -1.71 0.80 6.34
C LEU A 110 -3.10 0.99 6.95
N GLN A 111 -3.32 0.49 8.17
CA GLN A 111 -4.58 0.70 8.86
C GLN A 111 -4.80 2.18 9.21
N ARG A 112 -3.75 2.90 9.62
CA ARG A 112 -3.80 4.36 9.83
C ARG A 112 -4.12 5.08 8.51
N ILE A 113 -3.36 4.79 7.45
CA ILE A 113 -3.54 5.39 6.12
C ILE A 113 -4.97 5.18 5.61
N MET A 114 -5.48 3.94 5.71
CA MET A 114 -6.83 3.63 5.27
C MET A 114 -7.87 4.45 6.04
N ARG A 115 -7.81 4.47 7.38
CA ARG A 115 -8.75 5.22 8.23
C ARG A 115 -8.72 6.73 7.92
N ASP A 116 -7.53 7.30 7.79
CA ASP A 116 -7.35 8.71 7.46
C ASP A 116 -7.80 9.05 6.03
N GLY A 117 -7.73 8.06 5.13
CA GLY A 117 -8.09 8.18 3.72
C GLY A 117 -9.60 8.06 3.45
N VAL A 118 -10.36 7.36 4.31
CA VAL A 118 -11.82 7.15 4.13
C VAL A 118 -12.57 8.44 3.78
N PRO A 119 -12.40 9.57 4.50
CA PRO A 119 -13.11 10.82 4.20
C PRO A 119 -12.76 11.45 2.84
N LEU A 120 -11.70 10.98 2.19
CA LEU A 120 -11.13 11.55 0.97
C LEU A 120 -11.41 10.67 -0.26
N LEU A 121 -11.96 9.46 -0.06
CA LEU A 121 -12.24 8.51 -1.13
C LEU A 121 -13.19 9.09 -2.19
N GLU A 122 -14.18 9.88 -1.77
CA GLU A 122 -15.13 10.53 -2.70
C GLU A 122 -14.44 11.53 -3.64
N ILE A 123 -13.38 12.20 -3.17
CA ILE A 123 -12.60 13.10 -4.03
C ILE A 123 -11.88 12.28 -5.10
N ARG A 124 -11.24 11.17 -4.71
CA ARG A 124 -10.59 10.27 -5.67
C ARG A 124 -11.56 9.63 -6.65
N ALA A 125 -12.73 9.19 -6.17
CA ALA A 125 -13.79 8.65 -7.01
C ALA A 125 -14.21 9.65 -8.10
N ARG A 126 -14.40 10.94 -7.73
CA ARG A 126 -14.75 11.99 -8.70
C ARG A 126 -13.62 12.32 -9.68
N GLN A 127 -12.37 12.28 -9.23
CA GLN A 127 -11.20 12.49 -10.10
C GLN A 127 -11.06 11.40 -11.18
N LEU A 128 -11.71 10.25 -10.99
CA LEU A 128 -11.67 9.09 -11.90
C LEU A 128 -13.06 8.73 -12.43
N ALA A 129 -13.97 9.71 -12.57
CA ALA A 129 -15.38 9.47 -12.88
C ALA A 129 -15.63 8.69 -14.18
N ASP A 130 -14.70 8.71 -15.14
CA ASP A 130 -14.83 7.99 -16.42
C ASP A 130 -14.50 6.48 -16.30
N VAL A 131 -13.98 6.04 -15.14
CA VAL A 131 -13.63 4.63 -14.89
C VAL A 131 -14.89 3.83 -14.59
N THR A 132 -15.17 2.84 -15.43
CA THR A 132 -16.39 2.01 -15.34
C THR A 132 -16.22 0.71 -14.55
N HIS A 133 -14.96 0.32 -14.28
CA HIS A 133 -14.62 -0.91 -13.56
C HIS A 133 -13.45 -0.64 -12.62
N ILE A 134 -13.56 -1.08 -11.36
CA ILE A 134 -12.48 -0.98 -10.39
C ILE A 134 -12.15 -2.35 -9.79
N PRO A 135 -10.87 -2.68 -9.61
CA PRO A 135 -10.44 -3.90 -8.92
C PRO A 135 -10.59 -3.82 -7.41
N ASN A 136 -10.62 -4.98 -6.75
CA ASN A 136 -10.47 -5.05 -5.29
C ASN A 136 -9.11 -4.47 -4.87
N GLY A 137 -9.09 -3.73 -3.77
CA GLY A 137 -7.96 -2.95 -3.29
C GLY A 137 -7.94 -1.48 -3.74
N SER A 138 -8.85 -1.05 -4.61
CA SER A 138 -8.88 0.32 -5.16
C SER A 138 -9.04 1.39 -4.07
N SER A 139 -9.84 1.14 -3.05
CA SER A 139 -10.03 2.07 -1.93
C SER A 139 -8.73 2.30 -1.15
N LEU A 140 -7.91 1.27 -0.96
CA LEU A 140 -6.58 1.44 -0.35
C LEU A 140 -5.63 2.18 -1.29
N ALA A 141 -5.66 1.90 -2.60
CA ALA A 141 -4.86 2.66 -3.57
C ALA A 141 -5.23 4.16 -3.55
N PHE A 142 -6.52 4.49 -3.39
CA PHE A 142 -6.99 5.87 -3.25
C PHE A 142 -6.53 6.49 -1.93
N ALA A 143 -6.55 5.72 -0.83
CA ALA A 143 -6.02 6.17 0.46
C ALA A 143 -4.49 6.41 0.41
N LEU A 144 -3.73 5.56 -0.30
CA LEU A 144 -2.29 5.74 -0.51
C LEU A 144 -2.00 7.03 -1.31
N PHE A 145 -2.80 7.32 -2.35
CA PHE A 145 -2.71 8.59 -3.06
C PHE A 145 -3.00 9.78 -2.13
N ALA A 146 -4.04 9.67 -1.29
CA ALA A 146 -4.39 10.73 -0.35
C ALA A 146 -3.31 10.94 0.74
N GLU A 147 -2.61 9.88 1.14
CA GLU A 147 -1.45 9.96 2.02
C GLU A 147 -0.24 10.60 1.32
N ALA A 148 -0.03 10.27 0.04
CA ALA A 148 1.01 10.90 -0.77
C ALA A 148 0.80 12.42 -0.91
N ALA A 149 -0.46 12.84 -1.07
CA ALA A 149 -0.84 14.25 -1.18
C ALA A 149 -0.40 15.10 0.03
N ARG A 150 -0.17 14.49 1.20
CA ARG A 150 0.32 15.16 2.42
C ARG A 150 1.83 15.45 2.38
N ARG A 151 2.57 14.85 1.44
CA ARG A 151 4.03 14.94 1.38
C ARG A 151 4.50 16.23 0.69
N ASP A 152 5.81 16.45 0.75
CA ASP A 152 6.45 17.57 0.06
C ASP A 152 6.51 17.34 -1.46
N LEU A 153 6.81 18.42 -2.20
CA LEU A 153 6.85 18.38 -3.66
C LEU A 153 7.88 17.37 -4.18
N ASN A 154 9.05 17.27 -3.54
CA ASN A 154 10.10 16.33 -3.96
C ASN A 154 9.62 14.87 -3.89
N THR A 155 8.89 14.53 -2.82
CA THR A 155 8.27 13.20 -2.67
C THR A 155 7.17 12.99 -3.70
N LEU A 156 6.32 14.00 -3.93
CA LEU A 156 5.26 13.95 -4.94
C LEU A 156 5.79 13.77 -6.36
N THR A 157 6.88 14.46 -6.72
CA THR A 157 7.54 14.28 -8.02
C THR A 157 8.06 12.86 -8.19
N LYS A 158 8.61 12.23 -7.14
CA LYS A 158 9.02 10.82 -7.19
C LYS A 158 7.81 9.88 -7.32
N VAL A 159 6.73 10.13 -6.59
CA VAL A 159 5.48 9.37 -6.74
C VAL A 159 4.98 9.46 -8.18
N HIS A 160 4.98 10.65 -8.78
CA HIS A 160 4.59 10.83 -10.18
C HIS A 160 5.49 10.03 -11.12
N GLN A 161 6.79 10.22 -11.03
CA GLN A 161 7.77 9.57 -11.93
C GLN A 161 7.80 8.04 -11.81
N GLU A 162 7.53 7.49 -10.64
CA GLU A 162 7.63 6.05 -10.41
C GLU A 162 6.28 5.31 -10.51
N LEU A 163 5.15 5.98 -10.20
CA LEU A 163 3.83 5.34 -10.09
C LEU A 163 2.76 5.92 -11.02
N PHE A 164 2.89 7.18 -11.43
CA PHE A 164 1.91 7.88 -12.29
C PHE A 164 2.55 8.43 -13.57
N PHE A 165 3.62 7.82 -14.04
CA PHE A 165 4.46 8.32 -15.15
C PHE A 165 3.72 8.44 -16.49
N LEU A 166 2.56 7.78 -16.63
CA LEU A 166 1.69 7.89 -17.81
C LEU A 166 0.77 9.12 -17.76
N GLN A 167 0.55 9.69 -16.58
CA GLN A 167 -0.22 10.92 -16.39
C GLN A 167 0.69 12.14 -16.57
N LYS A 168 0.17 13.26 -17.09
CA LYS A 168 0.93 14.52 -17.08
C LYS A 168 1.17 14.98 -15.65
N GLU A 169 2.34 15.53 -15.37
CA GLU A 169 2.70 15.99 -14.02
C GLU A 169 1.72 17.06 -13.50
N ASP A 170 1.34 18.02 -14.35
CA ASP A 170 0.38 19.06 -13.97
C ASP A 170 -0.99 18.48 -13.58
N ASP A 171 -1.53 17.54 -14.37
CA ASP A 171 -2.80 16.88 -14.07
C ASP A 171 -2.72 16.08 -12.75
N PHE A 172 -1.57 15.45 -12.49
CA PHE A 172 -1.31 14.73 -11.25
C PHE A 172 -1.27 15.69 -10.05
N LEU A 173 -0.53 16.81 -10.16
CA LEU A 173 -0.44 17.82 -9.12
C LEU A 173 -1.77 18.54 -8.87
N ASP A 174 -2.58 18.75 -9.91
CA ASP A 174 -3.95 19.28 -9.77
C ASP A 174 -4.84 18.33 -8.95
N MET A 175 -4.75 17.02 -9.20
CA MET A 175 -5.47 16.02 -8.40
C MET A 175 -4.98 15.99 -6.94
N VAL A 176 -3.67 16.12 -6.73
CA VAL A 176 -3.06 16.23 -5.39
C VAL A 176 -3.57 17.48 -4.67
N ASP A 177 -3.61 18.63 -5.35
CA ASP A 177 -4.03 19.90 -4.75
C ASP A 177 -5.50 19.90 -4.32
N GLN A 178 -6.38 19.18 -5.02
CA GLN A 178 -7.77 18.98 -4.57
C GLN A 178 -7.85 18.20 -3.25
N ILE A 179 -6.99 17.19 -3.05
CA ILE A 179 -6.91 16.46 -1.78
C ILE A 179 -6.33 17.36 -0.69
N ARG A 180 -5.27 18.11 -1.00
CA ARG A 180 -4.62 19.04 -0.06
C ARG A 180 -5.60 20.11 0.40
N GLU A 181 -6.42 20.65 -0.49
CA GLU A 181 -7.48 21.61 -0.16
C GLU A 181 -8.48 21.03 0.84
N ALA A 182 -8.98 19.81 0.61
CA ALA A 182 -9.87 19.13 1.55
C ALA A 182 -9.24 18.88 2.93
N GLN A 183 -7.92 18.69 2.96
CA GLN A 183 -7.12 18.55 4.18
C GLN A 183 -6.66 19.89 4.77
N ARG A 184 -7.02 21.04 4.16
CA ARG A 184 -6.58 22.38 4.54
C ARG A 184 -5.05 22.57 4.53
N LEU A 185 -4.38 21.87 3.62
CA LEU A 185 -2.96 22.03 3.35
C LEU A 185 -2.74 23.09 2.26
N PRO A 186 -1.61 23.81 2.28
CA PRO A 186 -1.25 24.71 1.18
C PRO A 186 -1.09 23.91 -0.10
N ARG A 187 -1.44 24.51 -1.25
CA ARG A 187 -1.17 23.90 -2.56
C ARG A 187 0.32 23.63 -2.77
N THR A 188 0.62 22.72 -3.68
CA THR A 188 1.98 22.44 -4.12
C THR A 188 2.64 23.70 -4.69
N GLU A 189 3.83 24.04 -4.21
CA GLU A 189 4.60 25.21 -4.69
C GLU A 189 5.24 24.88 -6.04
N ARG A 190 4.50 25.10 -7.13
CA ARG A 190 4.99 24.81 -8.48
C ARG A 190 6.01 25.87 -8.92
N PRO A 191 7.15 25.48 -9.50
CA PRO A 191 8.09 26.43 -10.08
C PRO A 191 7.38 27.20 -11.21
N VAL A 192 7.34 28.53 -11.09
CA VAL A 192 6.84 29.41 -12.15
C VAL A 192 7.97 29.57 -13.17
N PHE A 193 7.80 28.97 -14.35
CA PHE A 193 8.71 29.14 -15.48
C PHE A 193 8.30 30.31 -16.37
#